data_AF-N9FTT1-F1
#
_entry.id   AF-N9FTT1-F1
#
_cell.length_a   1.000
_cell.length_b   1.000
_cell.length_c   1.000
_cell.angle_alpha   90.00
_cell.angle_beta   90.00
_cell.angle_gamma   90.00
#
_symmetry.space_group_name_H-M   'P 1'
#
loop_
_entity.id
_entity.type
_entity.pdbx_description
1 polymer ?
#
loop_
_entity_poly.entity_id
_entity_poly.type
_entity_poly.pdbx_seq_one_letter_code
_entity_poly.pdbx_strand_id
1 'polypeptide(L)'
;MAELTIEQKRLAVEKGLAQFLPETVLQRVLKYWETEYGHQPSFVLNRFLNEICTNDELRQQRKEMLRQVLHEISIVEKQQRLKVKKEDAAVIESNLNQIDLFEVFYDFIMEVLKAVSRDDYLEFVEEIQTKMKKHRQLAQFFYVAGSERKCLMQMPQEMYSVMITMLYAIYCDFYGPVKADQLYALTKNQIKLKNPDIDFKQLL
;
A
#
# COMPACT_ATOMS: atom_id res chain seq x y z
N MET A 1 -10.79 -0.71 5.63
CA MET A 1 -10.64 0.73 5.89
C MET A 1 -9.65 0.86 7.05
N ALA A 2 -8.58 1.66 6.93
CA ALA A 2 -7.65 1.80 8.04
C ALA A 2 -8.36 2.51 9.20
N GLU A 3 -8.56 1.82 10.32
CA GLU A 3 -9.18 2.39 11.51
C GLU A 3 -8.13 3.20 12.29
N LEU A 4 -8.49 4.42 12.69
CA LEU A 4 -7.67 5.23 13.59
C LEU A 4 -7.55 4.55 14.95
N THR A 5 -6.35 4.50 15.51
CA THR A 5 -6.13 4.09 16.90
C THR A 5 -6.78 5.07 17.87
N ILE A 6 -7.07 4.61 19.09
CA ILE A 6 -7.70 5.44 20.13
C ILE A 6 -6.81 6.63 20.48
N GLU A 7 -5.49 6.43 20.55
CA GLU A 7 -4.52 7.50 20.82
C GLU A 7 -4.53 8.59 19.73
N GLN A 8 -4.64 8.20 18.45
CA GLN A 8 -4.73 9.15 17.33
C GLN A 8 -6.03 9.94 17.37
N LYS A 9 -7.16 9.28 17.69
CA LYS A 9 -8.45 9.96 17.88
C LYS A 9 -8.39 10.91 19.07
N ARG A 10 -7.78 10.49 20.19
CA ARG A 10 -7.59 11.31 21.39
C ARG A 10 -6.83 12.59 21.08
N LEU A 11 -5.71 12.50 20.36
CA LEU A 11 -4.90 13.67 19.97
C LEU A 11 -5.70 14.64 19.08
N ALA A 12 -6.52 14.11 18.17
CA ALA A 12 -7.39 14.92 17.33
C ALA A 12 -8.47 15.65 18.13
N VAL A 13 -9.10 14.96 19.10
CA VAL A 13 -10.09 15.55 20.01
C VAL A 13 -9.45 16.62 20.90
N GLU A 14 -8.24 16.36 21.42
CA GLU A 14 -7.46 17.31 22.22
C GLU A 14 -7.19 18.60 21.45
N LYS A 15 -6.64 18.50 20.23
CA LYS A 15 -6.40 19.66 19.37
C LYS A 15 -7.68 20.41 19.02
N GLY A 16 -8.77 19.69 18.77
CA GLY A 16 -10.04 20.31 18.42
C GLY A 16 -10.69 21.07 19.57
N LEU A 17 -10.37 20.69 20.82
CA LEU A 17 -10.96 21.27 22.02
C LEU A 17 -10.03 22.25 22.76
N ALA A 18 -8.73 22.21 22.52
CA ALA A 18 -7.73 23.02 23.23
C ALA A 18 -7.96 24.53 23.12
N GLN A 19 -8.56 25.00 22.02
CA GLN A 19 -8.88 26.42 21.85
C GLN A 19 -10.15 26.88 22.60
N PHE A 20 -10.95 25.94 23.11
CA PHE A 20 -12.23 26.21 23.77
C PHE A 20 -12.22 25.90 25.27
N LEU A 21 -11.33 25.01 25.71
CA LEU A 21 -11.27 24.53 27.09
C LEU A 21 -9.91 24.86 27.73
N PRO A 22 -9.90 25.29 29.01
CA PRO A 22 -8.66 25.37 29.78
C PRO A 22 -8.04 23.98 29.93
N GLU A 23 -6.71 23.92 29.97
CA GLU A 23 -5.92 22.68 30.05
C GLU A 23 -6.40 21.73 31.16
N THR A 24 -6.76 22.28 32.33
CA THR A 24 -7.26 21.50 33.48
C THR A 24 -8.58 20.79 33.22
N VAL A 25 -9.46 21.41 32.44
CA VAL A 25 -10.76 20.84 32.05
C VAL A 25 -10.58 19.91 30.87
N LEU A 26 -9.71 20.27 29.92
CA LEU A 26 -9.39 19.49 28.73
C LEU A 26 -8.92 18.09 29.07
N GLN A 27 -7.94 17.93 29.97
CA GLN A 27 -7.42 16.60 30.35
C GLN A 27 -8.49 15.73 31.01
N ARG A 28 -9.37 16.31 31.83
CA ARG A 28 -10.50 15.58 32.44
C ARG A 28 -11.51 15.13 31.39
N VAL A 29 -11.82 16.00 30.44
CA VAL A 29 -12.74 15.74 29.32
C VAL A 29 -12.19 14.66 28.38
N LEU A 30 -10.88 14.68 28.08
CA LEU A 30 -10.22 13.68 27.26
C LEU A 30 -10.20 12.31 27.93
N LYS A 31 -9.95 12.25 29.25
CA LYS A 31 -10.00 10.99 30.00
C LYS A 31 -11.40 10.38 29.98
N TYR A 32 -12.43 11.22 30.16
CA TYR A 32 -13.83 10.80 30.04
C TYR A 32 -14.16 10.30 28.63
N TRP A 33 -13.75 11.05 27.61
CA TRP A 33 -13.91 10.67 26.21
C TRP A 33 -13.25 9.32 25.89
N GLU A 34 -12.02 9.10 26.32
CA GLU A 34 -11.29 7.85 26.08
C GLU A 34 -11.97 6.64 26.72
N THR A 35 -12.50 6.80 27.93
CA THR A 35 -13.14 5.72 28.70
C THR A 35 -14.51 5.34 28.11
N GLU A 36 -15.34 6.32 27.78
CA GLU A 36 -16.74 6.08 27.37
C GLU A 36 -16.92 6.03 25.85
N TYR A 37 -16.09 6.77 25.10
CA TYR A 37 -16.30 7.07 23.68
C TYR A 37 -15.14 6.65 22.77
N GLY A 38 -13.98 6.24 23.31
CA GLY A 38 -12.78 5.95 22.51
C GLY A 38 -12.97 4.87 21.44
N HIS A 39 -13.81 3.88 21.72
CA HIS A 39 -14.17 2.80 20.78
C HIS A 39 -15.42 3.09 19.94
N GLN A 40 -16.11 4.20 20.19
CA GLN A 40 -17.36 4.51 19.53
C GLN A 40 -17.13 5.26 18.20
N PRO A 41 -18.11 5.24 17.27
CA PRO A 41 -17.99 5.93 15.99
C PRO A 41 -18.09 7.45 16.13
N SER A 42 -17.58 8.19 15.14
CA SER A 42 -17.49 9.66 15.17
C SER A 42 -18.83 10.39 15.34
N PHE A 43 -19.98 9.77 15.01
CA PHE A 43 -21.29 10.40 15.25
C PHE A 43 -21.60 10.61 16.74
N VAL A 44 -20.95 9.84 17.63
CA VAL A 44 -21.15 9.95 19.07
C VAL A 44 -20.47 11.20 19.66
N LEU A 45 -19.56 11.83 18.91
CA LEU A 45 -18.94 13.11 19.29
C LEU A 45 -19.97 14.20 19.56
N ASN A 46 -21.11 14.19 18.87
CA ASN A 46 -22.18 15.17 19.11
C ASN A 46 -22.81 15.02 20.51
N ARG A 47 -22.99 13.78 20.97
CA ARG A 47 -23.48 13.47 22.32
C ARG A 47 -22.44 13.85 23.37
N PHE A 48 -21.19 13.45 23.16
CA PHE A 48 -20.07 13.81 24.04
C PHE A 48 -19.95 15.34 24.20
N LEU A 49 -19.99 16.10 23.11
CA LEU A 49 -19.95 17.56 23.18
C LEU A 49 -21.13 18.15 23.94
N ASN A 50 -22.31 17.53 23.86
CA ASN A 50 -23.48 17.94 24.64
C ASN A 50 -23.27 17.79 26.15
N GLU A 51 -22.56 16.73 26.56
CA GLU A 51 -22.32 16.40 27.97
C GLU A 51 -21.26 17.33 28.59
N ILE A 52 -20.29 17.82 27.81
CA ILE A 52 -19.24 18.72 28.31
C ILE A 52 -19.59 20.22 28.20
N CYS A 53 -20.55 20.60 27.36
CA CYS A 53 -21.00 22.00 27.21
C CYS A 53 -22.01 22.38 28.32
N THR A 54 -21.51 22.48 29.56
CA THR A 54 -22.35 22.73 30.74
C THR A 54 -22.83 24.19 30.88
N ASN A 55 -22.13 25.14 30.25
CA ASN A 55 -22.38 26.58 30.39
C ASN A 55 -22.86 27.18 29.06
N ASP A 56 -23.61 28.29 29.10
CA ASP A 56 -24.24 28.86 27.90
C ASP A 56 -23.23 29.38 26.86
N GLU A 57 -22.06 29.86 27.29
CA GLU A 57 -20.97 30.23 26.38
C GLU A 57 -20.44 29.03 25.57
N LEU A 58 -20.24 27.89 26.22
CA LEU A 58 -19.81 26.64 25.58
C LEU A 58 -20.88 26.09 24.64
N ARG A 59 -22.17 26.23 25.01
CA ARG A 59 -23.29 25.83 24.16
C ARG A 59 -23.36 26.62 22.86
N GLN A 60 -23.00 27.91 22.90
CA GLN A 60 -22.91 28.75 21.69
C GLN A 60 -21.75 28.30 20.79
N GLN A 61 -20.62 27.90 21.38
CA GLN A 61 -19.44 27.43 20.65
C GLN A 61 -19.52 25.97 20.19
N ARG A 62 -20.48 25.17 20.69
CA ARG A 62 -20.62 23.73 20.42
C ARG A 62 -20.54 23.35 18.94
N LYS A 63 -21.22 24.10 18.06
CA LYS A 63 -21.20 23.80 16.61
C LYS A 63 -19.80 23.94 16.04
N GLU A 64 -19.05 24.94 16.52
CA GLU A 64 -17.68 25.18 16.10
C GLU A 64 -16.71 24.17 16.74
N MET A 65 -16.92 23.81 18.01
CA MET A 65 -16.18 22.72 18.67
C MET A 65 -16.34 21.40 17.91
N LEU A 66 -17.56 21.05 17.49
CA LEU A 66 -17.81 19.84 16.70
C LEU A 66 -17.11 19.91 15.33
N ARG A 67 -17.22 21.05 14.65
CA ARG A 67 -16.57 21.26 13.36
C ARG A 67 -15.05 21.12 13.49
N GLN A 68 -14.45 21.73 14.50
CA GLN A 68 -13.00 21.67 14.72
C GLN A 68 -12.56 20.25 15.06
N VAL A 69 -13.25 19.55 15.97
CA VAL A 69 -12.91 18.16 16.32
C VAL A 69 -13.01 17.24 15.10
N LEU A 70 -14.07 17.37 14.28
CA LEU A 70 -14.18 16.60 13.04
C LEU A 70 -13.10 16.96 12.02
N HIS A 71 -12.72 18.24 11.95
CA HIS A 71 -11.64 18.70 11.08
C HIS A 71 -10.29 18.11 11.51
N GLU A 72 -9.95 18.16 12.81
CA GLU A 72 -8.73 17.56 13.34
C GLU A 72 -8.72 16.04 13.15
N ILE A 73 -9.84 15.35 13.39
CA ILE A 73 -9.95 13.91 13.10
C ILE A 73 -9.71 13.65 11.62
N SER A 74 -10.31 14.44 10.72
CA SER A 74 -10.10 14.31 9.28
C SER A 74 -8.64 14.58 8.86
N ILE A 75 -7.97 15.53 9.52
CA ILE A 75 -6.54 15.76 9.34
C ILE A 75 -5.74 14.54 9.77
N VAL A 76 -6.04 13.96 10.93
CA VAL A 76 -5.34 12.76 11.42
C VAL A 76 -5.66 11.54 10.56
N GLU A 77 -6.89 11.37 10.05
CA GLU A 77 -7.24 10.34 9.05
C GLU A 77 -6.46 10.54 7.75
N LYS A 78 -6.38 11.77 7.26
CA LYS A 78 -5.61 12.11 6.05
C LYS A 78 -4.12 11.89 6.29
N GLN A 79 -3.60 12.24 7.47
CA GLN A 79 -2.22 12.00 7.88
C GLN A 79 -1.95 10.51 8.08
N GLN A 80 -2.89 9.72 8.57
CA GLN A 80 -2.75 8.27 8.69
C GLN A 80 -2.80 7.60 7.31
N ARG A 81 -3.67 8.06 6.40
CA ARG A 81 -3.65 7.60 4.99
C ARG A 81 -2.36 7.99 4.28
N LEU A 82 -1.85 9.19 4.55
CA LEU A 82 -0.57 9.65 4.02
C LEU A 82 0.60 8.93 4.70
N LYS A 83 0.53 8.58 5.99
CA LYS A 83 1.53 7.79 6.71
C LYS A 83 1.50 6.34 6.27
N VAL A 84 0.35 5.70 6.07
CA VAL A 84 0.28 4.38 5.43
C VAL A 84 0.89 4.46 4.03
N LYS A 85 0.55 5.48 3.24
CA LYS A 85 1.19 5.71 1.92
C LYS A 85 2.69 6.04 2.01
N LYS A 86 3.16 6.58 3.14
CA LYS A 86 4.55 7.02 3.36
C LYS A 86 5.37 6.02 4.17
N GLU A 87 4.74 5.06 4.85
CA GLU A 87 5.30 3.86 5.48
C GLU A 87 5.40 2.78 4.41
N ASP A 88 4.39 2.66 3.53
CA ASP A 88 4.52 1.98 2.23
C ASP A 88 5.67 2.62 1.43
N ALA A 89 5.79 3.96 1.38
CA ALA A 89 6.91 4.61 0.70
C ALA A 89 8.24 4.61 1.48
N ALA A 90 8.25 4.53 2.82
CA ALA A 90 9.48 4.55 3.62
C ALA A 90 10.07 3.15 3.82
N VAL A 91 9.25 2.10 3.77
CA VAL A 91 9.72 0.72 3.53
C VAL A 91 10.31 0.61 2.11
N ILE A 92 9.83 1.40 1.15
CA ILE A 92 10.43 1.53 -0.20
C ILE A 92 11.71 2.40 -0.18
N GLU A 93 11.80 3.47 0.62
CA GLU A 93 12.97 4.38 0.63
C GLU A 93 14.16 3.87 1.46
N SER A 94 13.97 3.00 2.46
CA SER A 94 15.09 2.40 3.20
C SER A 94 15.89 1.38 2.38
N ASN A 95 15.40 0.99 1.20
CA ASN A 95 16.12 0.19 0.20
C ASN A 95 17.00 1.03 -0.74
N LEU A 96 17.03 2.37 -0.68
CA LEU A 96 17.66 3.19 -1.73
C LEU A 96 19.20 3.13 -1.85
N ASN A 97 19.90 2.35 -1.02
CA ASN A 97 21.34 2.08 -1.17
C ASN A 97 21.67 0.61 -1.48
N GLN A 98 20.67 -0.21 -1.77
CA GLN A 98 20.83 -1.46 -2.50
C GLN A 98 20.00 -1.33 -3.76
N ILE A 99 20.52 -1.70 -4.91
CA ILE A 99 19.66 -1.76 -6.09
C ILE A 99 18.55 -2.77 -5.76
N ASP A 100 17.31 -2.29 -5.66
CA ASP A 100 16.18 -3.11 -5.24
C ASP A 100 16.00 -4.22 -6.27
N LEU A 101 16.33 -5.44 -5.87
CA LEU A 101 16.23 -6.64 -6.70
C LEU A 101 14.81 -6.79 -7.27
N PHE A 102 13.80 -6.23 -6.58
CA PHE A 102 12.44 -6.14 -7.08
C PHE A 102 12.31 -5.26 -8.33
N GLU A 103 12.95 -4.09 -8.40
CA GLU A 103 12.87 -3.23 -9.59
C GLU A 103 13.45 -3.94 -10.82
N VAL A 104 14.49 -4.73 -10.60
CA VAL A 104 15.19 -5.45 -11.67
C VAL A 104 14.38 -6.67 -12.13
N PHE A 105 13.76 -7.37 -11.18
CA PHE A 105 12.76 -8.39 -11.46
C PHE A 105 11.55 -7.82 -12.20
N TYR A 106 11.02 -6.69 -11.73
CA TYR A 106 9.87 -6.02 -12.33
C TYR A 106 10.18 -5.59 -13.76
N ASP A 107 11.31 -4.92 -13.99
CA ASP A 107 11.77 -4.52 -15.32
C ASP A 107 11.92 -5.73 -16.26
N PHE A 108 12.46 -6.85 -15.76
CA PHE A 108 12.57 -8.08 -16.54
C PHE A 108 11.21 -8.58 -17.01
N ILE A 109 10.25 -8.72 -16.10
CA ILE A 109 8.91 -9.21 -16.42
C ILE A 109 8.22 -8.27 -17.41
N MET A 110 8.34 -6.95 -17.20
CA MET A 110 7.72 -5.95 -18.08
C MET A 110 8.32 -5.96 -19.49
N GLU A 111 9.63 -6.15 -19.65
CA GLU A 111 10.24 -6.26 -20.98
C GLU A 111 9.77 -7.51 -21.72
N VAL A 112 9.59 -8.64 -21.02
CA VAL A 112 9.04 -9.85 -21.64
C VAL A 112 7.58 -9.63 -22.06
N LEU A 113 6.76 -9.00 -21.21
CA LEU A 113 5.35 -8.71 -21.53
C LEU A 113 5.20 -7.74 -22.71
N LYS A 114 6.08 -6.74 -22.83
CA LYS A 114 6.10 -5.80 -23.97
C LYS A 114 6.42 -6.50 -25.30
N ALA A 115 7.15 -7.62 -25.26
CA ALA A 115 7.51 -8.38 -26.44
C ALA A 115 6.40 -9.34 -26.94
N VAL A 116 5.29 -9.44 -26.20
CA VAL A 116 4.10 -10.19 -26.62
C VAL A 116 3.31 -9.35 -27.61
N SER A 117 2.84 -9.96 -28.70
CA SER A 117 1.97 -9.29 -29.68
C SER A 117 0.68 -8.82 -29.02
N ARG A 118 0.10 -7.72 -29.53
CA ARG A 118 -1.17 -7.19 -29.02
C ARG A 118 -2.31 -8.20 -29.14
N ASP A 119 -2.31 -8.97 -30.22
CA ASP A 119 -3.34 -9.95 -30.51
C ASP A 119 -3.28 -11.15 -29.54
N ASP A 120 -2.08 -11.50 -29.08
CA ASP A 120 -1.84 -12.63 -28.18
C ASP A 120 -1.86 -12.23 -26.69
N TYR A 121 -1.80 -10.93 -26.38
CA TYR A 121 -1.59 -10.44 -25.01
C TYR A 121 -2.62 -10.94 -23.99
N LEU A 122 -3.90 -10.95 -24.37
CA LEU A 122 -4.97 -11.40 -23.47
C LEU A 122 -4.86 -12.89 -23.15
N GLU A 123 -4.64 -13.72 -24.16
CA GLU A 123 -4.45 -15.16 -24.02
C GLU A 123 -3.16 -15.47 -23.24
N PHE A 124 -2.10 -14.70 -23.47
CA PHE A 124 -0.85 -14.82 -22.74
C PHE A 124 -1.01 -14.53 -21.24
N VAL A 125 -1.77 -13.48 -20.87
CA VAL A 125 -2.08 -13.16 -19.47
C VAL A 125 -2.94 -14.24 -18.82
N GLU A 126 -3.92 -14.78 -19.54
CA GLU A 126 -4.75 -15.89 -19.05
C GLU A 126 -3.90 -17.14 -18.78
N GLU A 127 -2.91 -17.42 -19.62
CA GLU A 127 -2.00 -18.55 -19.44
C GLU A 127 -1.07 -18.34 -18.23
N ILE A 128 -0.61 -17.10 -17.97
CA ILE A 128 0.11 -16.75 -16.72
C ILE A 128 -0.76 -17.08 -15.51
N GLN A 129 -1.99 -16.58 -15.47
CA GLN A 129 -2.91 -16.81 -14.35
C GLN A 129 -3.19 -18.31 -14.16
N THR A 130 -3.37 -19.04 -15.25
CA THR A 130 -3.64 -20.48 -15.24
C THR A 130 -2.45 -21.28 -14.72
N LYS A 131 -1.24 -21.02 -15.22
CA LYS A 131 -0.03 -21.70 -14.76
C LYS A 131 0.33 -21.34 -13.33
N MET A 132 0.14 -20.08 -12.90
CA MET A 132 0.34 -19.67 -11.50
C MET A 132 -0.58 -20.43 -10.55
N LYS A 133 -1.88 -20.54 -10.85
CA LYS A 133 -2.85 -21.29 -10.04
C LYS A 133 -2.49 -22.78 -9.92
N LYS A 134 -1.93 -23.37 -10.98
CA LYS A 134 -1.52 -24.79 -11.01
C LYS A 134 -0.17 -25.03 -10.32
N HIS A 135 0.66 -24.00 -10.18
CA HIS A 135 1.99 -24.13 -9.61
C HIS A 135 1.96 -23.98 -8.09
N ARG A 136 2.34 -25.05 -7.37
CA ARG A 136 2.23 -25.13 -5.90
C ARG A 136 2.81 -23.93 -5.16
N GLN A 137 3.93 -23.37 -5.62
CA GLN A 137 4.59 -22.23 -4.97
C GLN A 137 4.01 -20.86 -5.37
N LEU A 138 3.35 -20.77 -6.53
CA LEU A 138 2.82 -19.51 -7.06
C LEU A 138 1.30 -19.36 -6.89
N ALA A 139 0.59 -20.44 -6.53
CA ALA A 139 -0.87 -20.47 -6.43
C ALA A 139 -1.46 -19.50 -5.39
N GLN A 140 -0.66 -19.08 -4.41
CA GLN A 140 -1.05 -18.08 -3.40
C GLN A 140 -0.97 -16.63 -3.91
N PHE A 141 -0.34 -16.41 -5.07
CA PHE A 141 -0.22 -15.10 -5.69
C PHE A 141 -1.19 -14.96 -6.86
N PHE A 142 -1.65 -13.74 -7.08
CA PHE A 142 -2.55 -13.42 -8.19
C PHE A 142 -1.87 -12.49 -9.17
N TYR A 143 -2.06 -12.75 -10.46
CA TYR A 143 -1.62 -11.85 -11.52
C TYR A 143 -2.85 -11.14 -12.12
N VAL A 144 -2.81 -9.81 -12.17
CA VAL A 144 -3.90 -8.98 -12.73
C VAL A 144 -3.30 -7.98 -13.71
N ALA A 145 -3.75 -8.04 -14.97
CA ALA A 145 -3.36 -7.06 -15.99
C ALA A 145 -3.74 -5.63 -15.56
N GLY A 146 -2.84 -4.68 -15.75
CA GLY A 146 -2.95 -3.30 -15.27
C GLY A 146 -2.66 -3.11 -13.78
N SER A 147 -2.28 -4.17 -13.07
CA SER A 147 -1.83 -4.12 -11.66
C SER A 147 -0.57 -4.97 -11.43
N GLU A 148 0.23 -5.19 -12.48
CA GLU A 148 1.41 -6.06 -12.52
C GLU A 148 2.36 -5.75 -11.37
N ARG A 149 2.70 -4.47 -11.18
CA ARG A 149 3.63 -4.05 -10.13
C ARG A 149 3.14 -4.43 -8.73
N LYS A 150 1.85 -4.22 -8.44
CA LYS A 150 1.26 -4.56 -7.14
C LYS A 150 1.20 -6.07 -6.90
N CYS A 151 0.94 -6.84 -7.96
CA CYS A 151 0.93 -8.30 -7.91
C CYS A 151 2.32 -8.87 -7.66
N LEU A 152 3.32 -8.38 -8.40
CA LEU A 152 4.70 -8.83 -8.32
C LEU A 152 5.39 -8.38 -7.02
N MET A 153 5.02 -7.22 -6.46
CA MET A 153 5.59 -6.73 -5.19
C MET A 153 5.20 -7.59 -3.98
N GLN A 154 4.08 -8.32 -4.06
CA GLN A 154 3.67 -9.27 -3.03
C GLN A 154 4.46 -10.58 -3.08
N MET A 155 5.23 -10.80 -4.15
CA MET A 155 6.01 -12.00 -4.36
C MET A 155 7.37 -11.88 -3.66
N PRO A 156 7.74 -12.84 -2.79
CA PRO A 156 9.04 -12.82 -2.14
C PRO A 156 10.15 -13.25 -3.13
N GLN A 157 11.39 -12.83 -2.86
CA GLN A 157 12.50 -12.96 -3.81
C GLN A 157 12.79 -14.40 -4.23
N GLU A 158 12.56 -15.37 -3.34
CA GLU A 158 12.75 -16.80 -3.61
C GLU A 158 11.87 -17.32 -4.76
N MET A 159 10.82 -16.58 -5.10
CA MET A 159 9.87 -16.92 -6.17
C MET A 159 10.20 -16.24 -7.50
N TYR A 160 11.17 -15.33 -7.56
CA TYR A 160 11.49 -14.59 -8.79
C TYR A 160 11.96 -15.52 -9.91
N SER A 161 12.88 -16.43 -9.61
CA SER A 161 13.37 -17.42 -10.58
C SER A 161 12.25 -18.34 -11.08
N VAL A 162 11.35 -18.75 -10.18
CA VAL A 162 10.18 -19.57 -10.50
C VAL A 162 9.26 -18.83 -11.47
N MET A 163 8.97 -17.55 -11.21
CA MET A 163 8.13 -16.72 -12.07
C MET A 163 8.78 -16.47 -13.44
N ILE A 164 10.07 -16.12 -13.46
CA ILE A 164 10.85 -15.91 -14.70
C ILE A 164 10.86 -17.18 -15.56
N THR A 165 11.04 -18.34 -14.93
CA THR A 165 11.04 -19.65 -15.62
C THR A 165 9.65 -20.01 -16.14
N MET A 166 8.61 -19.76 -15.36
CA MET A 166 7.23 -19.96 -15.82
C MET A 166 6.92 -19.07 -17.03
N LEU A 167 7.27 -17.79 -16.96
CA LEU A 167 7.07 -16.85 -18.05
C LEU A 167 7.84 -17.27 -19.31
N TYR A 168 9.03 -17.86 -19.14
CA TYR A 168 9.83 -18.38 -20.24
C TYR A 168 9.11 -19.54 -20.93
N ALA A 169 8.56 -20.47 -20.13
CA ALA A 169 7.81 -21.60 -20.66
C ALA A 169 6.55 -21.15 -21.41
N ILE A 170 5.81 -20.17 -20.88
CA ILE A 170 4.64 -19.60 -21.56
C ILE A 170 5.07 -18.91 -22.86
N TYR A 171 6.15 -18.13 -22.85
CA TYR A 171 6.66 -17.49 -24.06
C TYR A 171 7.12 -18.50 -25.12
N CYS A 172 7.73 -19.60 -24.70
CA CYS A 172 8.05 -20.73 -25.58
C CYS A 172 6.81 -21.34 -26.23
N ASP A 173 5.73 -21.51 -25.47
CA ASP A 173 4.49 -22.10 -25.99
C ASP A 173 3.85 -21.24 -27.09
N PHE A 174 3.95 -19.90 -26.98
CA PHE A 174 3.39 -18.96 -27.96
C PHE A 174 4.30 -18.72 -29.17
N TYR A 175 5.60 -18.51 -28.94
CA TYR A 175 6.52 -18.00 -29.96
C TYR A 175 7.66 -18.95 -30.31
N GLY A 176 7.76 -20.09 -29.63
CA GLY A 176 8.81 -21.08 -29.80
C GLY A 176 10.09 -20.76 -29.03
N PRO A 177 10.91 -21.78 -28.74
CA PRO A 177 12.09 -21.65 -27.87
C PRO A 177 13.16 -20.71 -28.41
N VAL A 178 13.37 -20.69 -29.74
CA VAL A 178 14.39 -19.83 -30.36
C VAL A 178 14.10 -18.34 -30.12
N LYS A 179 12.83 -17.92 -30.22
CA LYS A 179 12.44 -16.52 -29.95
C LYS A 179 12.48 -16.21 -28.46
N ALA A 180 12.08 -17.17 -27.61
CA ALA A 180 12.15 -17.03 -26.16
C ALA A 180 13.60 -16.81 -25.68
N ASP A 181 14.54 -17.64 -26.16
CA ASP A 181 15.96 -17.52 -25.84
C ASP A 181 16.54 -16.16 -26.25
N GLN A 182 16.22 -15.71 -27.47
CA GLN A 182 16.65 -14.40 -27.97
C GLN A 182 16.12 -13.27 -27.08
N LEU A 183 14.84 -13.28 -26.76
CA LEU A 183 14.22 -12.27 -25.89
C LEU A 183 14.87 -12.27 -24.51
N TYR A 184 15.01 -13.44 -23.88
CA TYR A 184 15.57 -13.55 -22.53
C TYR A 184 17.04 -13.11 -22.49
N ALA A 185 17.84 -13.45 -23.51
CA ALA A 185 19.22 -12.98 -23.63
C ALA A 185 19.29 -11.46 -23.81
N LEU A 186 18.43 -10.88 -24.67
CA LEU A 186 18.35 -9.44 -24.88
C LEU A 186 17.93 -8.70 -23.61
N THR A 187 16.84 -9.12 -22.96
CA THR A 187 16.35 -8.54 -21.71
C THR A 187 17.41 -8.62 -20.60
N LYS A 188 18.07 -9.77 -20.45
CA LYS A 188 19.17 -9.95 -19.49
C LYS A 188 20.32 -8.98 -19.74
N ASN A 189 20.73 -8.81 -21.01
CA ASN A 189 21.81 -7.89 -21.35
C ASN A 189 21.42 -6.42 -21.14
N GLN A 190 20.19 -6.03 -21.48
CA GLN A 190 19.69 -4.67 -21.25
C GLN A 190 19.66 -4.32 -19.77
N ILE A 191 19.21 -5.25 -18.92
CA ILE A 191 19.12 -5.03 -17.48
C ILE A 191 20.51 -4.99 -16.85
N LYS A 192 21.46 -5.81 -17.32
CA LYS A 192 22.88 -5.72 -16.92
C LYS A 192 23.51 -4.38 -17.28
N LEU A 193 23.18 -3.83 -18.46
CA LEU A 193 23.66 -2.51 -18.87
C LEU A 193 23.07 -1.37 -18.02
N LYS A 194 21.79 -1.49 -17.63
CA LYS A 194 21.13 -0.52 -16.75
C LYS A 194 21.60 -0.61 -15.30
N ASN A 195 22.02 -1.79 -14.85
CA ASN A 195 22.38 -2.08 -13.47
C ASN A 195 23.68 -2.91 -13.37
N PRO A 196 24.85 -2.28 -13.53
CA PRO A 196 26.14 -2.98 -13.59
C PRO A 196 26.56 -3.66 -12.27
N ASP A 197 26.03 -3.21 -11.14
CA ASP A 197 26.43 -3.69 -9.80
C ASP A 197 25.58 -4.86 -9.26
N ILE A 198 24.61 -5.37 -10.04
CA ILE A 198 23.73 -6.46 -9.60
C ILE A 198 24.30 -7.83 -9.99
N ASP A 199 24.39 -8.72 -9.01
CA ASP A 199 24.58 -10.14 -9.29
C ASP A 199 23.26 -10.74 -9.80
N PHE A 200 23.13 -10.82 -11.13
CA PHE A 200 21.97 -11.41 -11.81
C PHE A 200 21.66 -12.85 -11.39
N LYS A 201 22.59 -13.55 -10.73
CA LYS A 201 22.32 -14.85 -10.11
C LYS A 201 21.26 -14.75 -9.00
N GLN A 202 21.05 -13.59 -8.42
CA GLN A 202 20.03 -13.38 -7.40
C GLN A 202 18.59 -13.40 -7.97
N LEU A 203 18.44 -13.32 -9.30
CA LEU A 203 17.14 -13.43 -9.99
C LEU A 203 16.84 -14.86 -10.49
N LEU A 204 17.84 -15.75 -10.52
CA LEU A 204 17.81 -17.06 -11.21
C LEU A 204 18.04 -18.22 -10.26
#